data_AF-A0A966SJG1-F1
#
_entry.id   AF-A0A966SJG1-F1
#
_cell.length_a   1.000
_cell.length_b   1.000
_cell.length_c   1.000
_cell.angle_alpha   90.00
_cell.angle_beta   90.00
_cell.angle_gamma   90.00
#
_symmetry.space_group_name_H-M   'P 1'
#
loop_
_entity.id
_entity.type
_entity.pdbx_description
1 polymer ?
#
loop_
_entity_poly.entity_id
_entity_poly.type
_entity_poly.pdbx_seq_one_letter_code
_entity_poly.pdbx_strand_id
1 'polypeptide(L)'
;RKRIANAARYDAAFADLGEFIKIPVRRPGVRHVYHLYSLHVQRRDELLAFLVKNGVQAKIHYPIPMHLQPASACLGYKLGDFPDAENHSRVCITLPGHSYLTEDEVSYTIEQVRKFYLR
;
A
#
# COMPACT_ATOMS: atom_id res chain seq x y z
N ARG A 1 -0.54 6.44 18.75
CA ARG A 1 -1.52 7.47 18.32
C ARG A 1 -1.11 8.07 16.97
N LYS A 2 0.15 8.52 16.81
CA LYS A 2 0.64 9.14 15.56
C LYS A 2 0.48 8.30 14.28
N ARG A 3 0.79 6.99 14.27
CA ARG A 3 0.52 6.12 13.10
C ARG A 3 -0.94 6.11 12.65
N ILE A 4 -1.87 6.10 13.61
CA ILE A 4 -3.32 6.14 13.32
C ILE A 4 -3.71 7.48 12.70
N ALA A 5 -3.16 8.59 13.22
CA ALA A 5 -3.39 9.92 12.65
C ALA A 5 -2.84 10.03 11.21
N ASN A 6 -1.63 9.52 10.96
CA ASN A 6 -1.04 9.49 9.61
C ASN A 6 -1.90 8.65 8.66
N ALA A 7 -2.34 7.47 9.10
CA ALA A 7 -3.24 6.62 8.31
C ALA A 7 -4.56 7.32 7.98
N ALA A 8 -5.17 8.03 8.93
CA ALA A 8 -6.40 8.79 8.70
C ALA A 8 -6.20 9.95 7.71
N ARG A 9 -5.04 10.64 7.75
CA ARG A 9 -4.69 11.67 6.76
C ARG A 9 -4.60 11.09 5.36
N TYR A 10 -3.96 9.94 5.20
CA TYR A 10 -3.92 9.26 3.92
C TYR A 10 -5.30 8.77 3.46
N ASP A 11 -6.09 8.17 4.35
CA ASP A 11 -7.45 7.71 4.02
C ASP A 11 -8.30 8.86 3.47
N ALA A 12 -8.26 10.03 4.14
CA ALA A 12 -8.98 11.22 3.71
C ALA A 12 -8.44 11.77 2.38
N ALA A 13 -7.12 11.83 2.21
CA ALA A 13 -6.49 12.45 1.04
C ALA A 13 -6.59 11.61 -0.25
N PHE A 14 -6.93 10.33 -0.14
CA PHE A 14 -7.09 9.43 -1.28
C PHE A 14 -8.54 8.99 -1.50
N ALA A 15 -9.50 9.50 -0.72
CA ALA A 15 -10.91 9.12 -0.81
C ALA A 15 -11.55 9.45 -2.18
N ASP A 16 -11.06 10.49 -2.86
CA ASP A 16 -11.48 10.92 -4.19
C ASP A 16 -10.72 10.23 -5.33
N LEU A 17 -9.73 9.38 -5.02
CA LEU A 17 -8.94 8.64 -6.02
C LEU A 17 -9.41 7.19 -6.19
N GLY A 18 -10.68 6.89 -5.95
CA GLY A 18 -11.23 5.53 -5.96
C GLY A 18 -11.06 4.77 -7.29
N GLU A 19 -10.90 5.49 -8.40
CA GLU A 19 -10.54 4.89 -9.70
C GLU A 19 -9.16 4.23 -9.67
N PHE A 20 -8.20 4.83 -8.97
CA PHE A 20 -6.79 4.43 -8.98
C PHE A 20 -6.36 3.70 -7.70
N ILE A 21 -6.96 4.03 -6.56
CA ILE A 21 -6.56 3.61 -5.23
C ILE A 21 -7.74 2.98 -4.51
N LYS A 22 -7.56 1.75 -4.05
CA LYS A 22 -8.49 1.06 -3.15
C LYS A 22 -7.90 1.03 -1.73
N ILE A 23 -8.55 1.77 -0.85
CA ILE A 23 -8.24 1.80 0.59
C ILE A 23 -8.87 0.57 1.27
N PRO A 24 -8.12 -0.21 2.07
CA PRO A 24 -8.70 -1.31 2.84
C PRO A 24 -9.77 -0.84 3.83
N VAL A 25 -10.86 -1.59 3.93
CA VAL A 25 -11.99 -1.27 4.83
C VAL A 25 -11.52 -1.14 6.28
N ARG A 26 -11.87 -0.01 6.91
CA ARG A 26 -11.67 0.21 8.36
C ARG A 26 -12.88 -0.33 9.11
N ARG A 27 -12.76 -1.52 9.70
CA ARG A 27 -13.89 -2.20 10.37
C ARG A 27 -14.35 -1.45 11.63
N PRO A 28 -15.66 -1.17 11.83
CA PRO A 28 -16.17 -0.58 13.05
C PRO A 28 -15.78 -1.39 14.29
N GLY A 29 -15.48 -0.71 15.40
CA GLY A 29 -15.04 -1.35 16.65
C GLY A 29 -13.61 -1.90 16.64
N VAL A 30 -12.92 -1.92 15.49
CA VAL A 30 -11.53 -2.40 15.39
C VAL A 30 -10.56 -1.22 15.45
N ARG A 31 -9.69 -1.23 16.46
CA ARG A 31 -8.58 -0.30 16.54
C ARG A 31 -7.36 -0.82 15.77
N HIS A 32 -7.26 -0.46 14.49
CA HIS A 32 -6.10 -0.79 13.68
C HIS A 32 -4.86 0.01 14.13
N VAL A 33 -3.75 -0.65 14.41
CA VAL A 33 -2.51 -0.01 14.91
C VAL A 33 -1.55 0.46 13.82
N TYR A 34 -1.81 0.06 12.58
CA TYR A 34 -1.04 0.42 11.38
C TYR A 34 0.45 0.12 11.53
N HIS A 35 0.79 -1.16 11.73
CA HIS A 35 2.18 -1.60 11.57
C HIS A 35 2.73 -1.15 10.21
N LEU A 36 1.91 -1.33 9.17
CA LEU A 36 2.10 -0.81 7.82
C LEU A 36 0.84 -0.03 7.42
N TYR A 37 1.01 0.98 6.57
CA TYR A 37 -0.08 1.62 5.85
C TYR A 37 -0.06 1.11 4.41
N SER A 38 -0.87 0.08 4.14
CA SER A 38 -0.94 -0.61 2.85
C SER A 38 -2.22 -0.27 2.10
N LEU A 39 -2.11 -0.13 0.78
CA LEU A 39 -3.16 0.18 -0.17
C LEU A 39 -3.11 -0.80 -1.34
N HIS A 40 -4.21 -0.92 -2.07
CA HIS A 40 -4.24 -1.52 -3.40
C HIS A 40 -4.29 -0.40 -4.43
N VAL A 41 -3.44 -0.45 -5.45
CA VAL A 41 -3.31 0.65 -6.42
C VAL A 41 -3.18 0.15 -7.85
N GLN A 42 -3.67 0.94 -8.81
CA GLN A 42 -3.37 0.76 -10.22
C GLN A 42 -1.94 1.16 -10.54
N ARG A 43 -1.32 0.54 -11.56
CA ARG A 43 0.05 0.85 -12.02
C ARG A 43 1.07 0.83 -10.86
N ARG A 44 0.94 -0.18 -9.98
CA ARG A 44 1.67 -0.27 -8.70
C ARG A 44 3.18 -0.10 -8.85
N ASP A 45 3.79 -0.82 -9.78
CA ASP A 45 5.24 -0.79 -9.98
C ASP A 45 5.72 0.58 -10.51
N GLU A 46 4.93 1.22 -11.38
CA GLU A 46 5.21 2.57 -11.87
C GLU A 46 5.07 3.62 -10.76
N LEU A 47 4.02 3.53 -9.93
CA LEU A 47 3.87 4.39 -8.76
C LEU A 47 5.05 4.20 -7.80
N LEU A 48 5.44 2.96 -7.50
CA LEU A 48 6.57 2.68 -6.62
C LEU A 48 7.85 3.32 -7.15
N ALA A 49 8.17 3.11 -8.43
CA ALA A 49 9.35 3.71 -9.06
C ALA A 49 9.30 5.24 -9.03
N PHE A 50 8.13 5.83 -9.30
CA PHE A 50 7.92 7.28 -9.23
C PHE A 50 8.14 7.81 -7.82
N LEU A 51 7.55 7.18 -6.80
CA LEU A 51 7.68 7.60 -5.41
C LEU A 51 9.12 7.51 -4.92
N VAL A 52 9.81 6.40 -5.19
CA VAL A 52 11.22 6.23 -4.81
C VAL A 52 12.12 7.25 -5.51
N LYS A 53 11.89 7.52 -6.80
CA LYS A 53 12.62 8.57 -7.54
C LYS A 53 12.42 9.97 -6.94
N ASN A 54 11.25 10.23 -6.35
CA ASN A 54 10.93 11.49 -5.66
C ASN A 54 11.20 11.41 -4.14
N GLY A 55 12.03 10.47 -3.66
CA GLY A 55 12.47 10.42 -2.27
C GLY A 55 11.46 9.84 -1.26
N VAL A 56 10.31 9.33 -1.71
CA VAL A 56 9.34 8.64 -0.86
C VAL A 56 9.69 7.16 -0.80
N GLN A 57 10.05 6.66 0.40
CA GLN A 57 10.46 5.27 0.61
C GLN A 57 9.26 4.29 0.70
N ALA A 58 8.45 4.23 -0.36
CA ALA A 58 7.40 3.23 -0.50
C ALA A 58 7.97 1.82 -0.72
N LYS A 59 7.20 0.79 -0.36
CA LYS A 59 7.60 -0.63 -0.43
C LYS A 59 6.46 -1.54 -0.86
N ILE A 60 6.77 -2.79 -1.20
CA ILE A 60 5.79 -3.84 -1.47
C ILE A 60 5.84 -4.88 -0.35
N HIS A 61 4.67 -5.24 0.19
CA HIS A 61 4.52 -6.29 1.20
C HIS A 61 3.36 -7.21 0.79
N TYR A 62 3.59 -8.32 0.09
CA TYR A 62 4.86 -8.79 -0.50
C TYR A 62 4.66 -9.12 -1.98
N PRO A 63 5.72 -9.04 -2.82
CA PRO A 63 5.58 -9.17 -4.28
C PRO A 63 5.30 -10.59 -4.77
N ILE A 64 5.63 -11.61 -3.97
CA ILE A 64 5.41 -13.02 -4.28
C ILE A 64 4.51 -13.61 -3.19
N PRO A 65 3.33 -14.14 -3.53
CA PRO A 65 2.43 -14.74 -2.55
C PRO A 65 3.02 -16.05 -2.02
N MET A 66 2.61 -16.42 -0.81
CA MET A 66 3.25 -17.52 -0.05
C MET A 66 3.30 -18.86 -0.80
N HIS A 67 2.25 -19.22 -1.53
CA HIS A 67 2.17 -20.49 -2.26
C HIS A 67 3.08 -20.55 -3.50
N LEU A 68 3.54 -19.40 -4.01
CA LEU A 68 4.46 -19.32 -5.15
C LEU A 68 5.91 -19.08 -4.73
N GLN A 69 6.20 -19.02 -3.43
CA GLN A 69 7.56 -18.95 -2.94
C GLN A 69 8.30 -20.28 -3.20
N PRO A 70 9.60 -20.28 -3.55
CA PRO A 70 10.38 -21.50 -3.72
C PRO A 70 10.34 -22.42 -2.50
N ALA A 71 10.29 -21.85 -1.30
CA ALA A 71 10.19 -22.59 -0.04
C ALA A 71 8.89 -23.40 0.11
N SER A 72 7.84 -23.03 -0.62
CA SER A 72 6.53 -23.67 -0.59
C SER A 72 6.34 -24.69 -1.72
N ALA A 73 7.35 -24.93 -2.56
CA ALA A 73 7.23 -25.78 -3.75
C ALA A 73 6.77 -27.21 -3.43
N CYS A 74 7.16 -27.75 -2.27
CA CYS A 74 6.74 -29.09 -1.82
C CYS A 74 5.25 -29.22 -1.52
N LEU A 75 4.52 -28.11 -1.39
CA LEU A 75 3.08 -28.10 -1.12
C LEU A 75 2.23 -28.31 -2.39
N GLY A 76 2.83 -28.24 -3.58
CA GLY A 76 2.16 -28.56 -4.86
C GLY A 76 1.14 -27.53 -5.36
N TYR A 77 1.06 -26.36 -4.73
CA TYR A 77 0.20 -25.26 -5.20
C TYR A 77 0.78 -24.60 -6.46
N LYS A 78 -0.11 -24.00 -7.26
CA LYS A 78 0.20 -23.29 -8.51
C LYS A 78 -0.52 -21.95 -8.60
N LEU A 79 -0.12 -21.16 -9.59
CA LEU A 79 -0.81 -19.92 -9.95
C LEU A 79 -2.29 -20.21 -10.25
N GLY A 80 -3.19 -19.42 -9.69
CA GLY A 80 -4.64 -19.57 -9.78
C GLY A 80 -5.27 -20.26 -8.58
N ASP A 81 -4.49 -20.96 -7.73
CA ASP A 81 -5.05 -21.65 -6.56
C ASP A 81 -5.47 -20.65 -5.46
N PHE A 82 -4.85 -19.46 -5.39
CA PHE A 82 -5.17 -18.41 -4.42
C PHE A 82 -5.30 -17.02 -5.08
N PRO A 83 -6.37 -16.77 -5.85
CA PRO A 83 -6.50 -15.58 -6.69
C PRO A 83 -6.43 -14.25 -5.91
N ASP A 84 -6.96 -14.22 -4.68
CA ASP A 84 -6.90 -13.01 -3.85
C ASP A 84 -5.47 -12.69 -3.36
N ALA A 85 -4.70 -13.72 -3.02
CA ALA A 85 -3.31 -13.55 -2.58
C ALA A 85 -2.42 -13.12 -3.75
N GLU A 86 -2.65 -13.68 -4.94
CA GLU A 86 -1.96 -13.32 -6.19
C GLU A 86 -2.30 -11.90 -6.62
N ASN A 87 -3.57 -11.54 -6.56
CA ASN A 87 -3.98 -10.18 -6.85
C ASN A 87 -3.37 -9.20 -5.84
N HIS A 88 -3.39 -9.53 -4.54
CA HIS A 88 -2.77 -8.71 -3.50
C HIS A 88 -1.30 -8.42 -3.80
N SER A 89 -0.49 -9.44 -4.13
CA SER A 89 0.95 -9.26 -4.37
C SER A 89 1.24 -8.35 -5.58
N ARG A 90 0.36 -8.37 -6.57
CA ARG A 90 0.42 -7.54 -7.78
C ARG A 90 0.07 -6.08 -7.53
N VAL A 91 -0.92 -5.80 -6.68
CA VAL A 91 -1.47 -4.44 -6.54
C VAL A 91 -1.14 -3.75 -5.22
N CYS A 92 -0.57 -4.44 -4.23
CA CYS A 92 -0.30 -3.83 -2.92
C CYS A 92 0.89 -2.88 -2.95
N ILE A 93 0.76 -1.73 -2.28
CA ILE A 93 1.86 -0.82 -1.99
C ILE A 93 1.77 -0.36 -0.55
N THR A 94 2.89 -0.15 0.09
CA THR A 94 2.99 0.37 1.45
C THR A 94 3.67 1.73 1.42
N LEU A 95 2.99 2.73 1.97
CA LEU A 95 3.53 4.08 2.12
C LEU A 95 4.18 4.25 3.51
N PRO A 96 5.13 5.18 3.66
CA PRO A 96 5.64 5.57 4.97
C PRO A 96 4.49 6.01 5.89
N GLY A 97 4.31 5.30 7.01
CA GLY A 97 3.24 5.57 7.98
C GLY A 97 3.69 5.51 9.44
N HIS A 98 5.00 5.53 9.70
CA HIS A 98 5.55 5.41 11.05
C HIS A 98 5.40 6.69 11.88
N SER A 99 5.55 6.56 13.21
CA SER A 99 5.31 7.67 14.16
C SER A 99 6.32 8.82 14.05
N TYR A 100 7.49 8.58 13.50
CA TYR A 100 8.54 9.60 13.37
C TYR A 100 8.33 10.58 12.22
N LEU A 101 7.36 10.33 11.33
CA LEU A 101 7.09 11.24 10.22
C LEU A 101 6.61 12.60 10.73
N THR A 102 7.08 13.68 10.11
CA THR A 102 6.51 15.01 10.25
C THR A 102 5.21 15.11 9.46
N GLU A 103 4.45 16.17 9.71
CA GLU A 103 3.25 16.43 8.92
C GLU A 103 3.57 16.74 7.47
N ASP A 104 4.67 17.46 7.22
CA ASP A 104 5.13 17.82 5.90
C ASP A 104 5.57 16.59 5.09
N GLU A 105 6.23 15.62 5.72
CA GLU A 105 6.60 14.36 5.05
C GLU A 105 5.37 13.54 4.63
N VAL A 106 4.33 13.52 5.45
CA VAL A 106 3.03 12.88 5.12
C VAL A 106 2.35 13.64 3.99
N SER A 107 2.29 14.98 4.07
CA SER A 107 1.72 15.83 3.02
C SER A 107 2.47 15.69 1.70
N TYR A 108 3.80 15.62 1.72
CA TYR A 108 4.63 15.40 0.55
C TYR A 108 4.36 14.04 -0.09
N THR A 109 4.24 12.98 0.73
CA THR A 109 3.86 11.65 0.24
C THR A 109 2.49 11.69 -0.44
N ILE A 110 1.50 12.35 0.17
CA ILE A 110 0.17 12.55 -0.43
C ILE A 110 0.28 13.28 -1.77
N GLU A 111 1.02 14.39 -1.82
CA GLU A 111 1.20 15.20 -3.02
C GLU A 111 1.79 14.36 -4.16
N GLN A 112 2.86 13.60 -3.91
CA GLN A 112 3.49 12.78 -4.94
C GLN A 112 2.56 11.67 -5.44
N VAL A 113 1.79 11.01 -4.55
CA VAL A 113 0.81 10.01 -4.98
C VAL A 113 -0.26 10.64 -5.87
N ARG A 114 -0.84 11.78 -5.46
CA ARG A 114 -1.86 12.48 -6.26
C ARG A 114 -1.29 12.95 -7.61
N LYS A 115 -0.08 13.52 -7.60
CA LYS A 115 0.63 13.99 -8.79
C LYS A 115 0.89 12.88 -9.80
N PHE A 116 1.09 11.65 -9.37
CA PHE A 116 1.28 10.51 -10.28
C PHE A 116 -0.01 10.13 -11.03
N TYR A 117 -1.18 10.24 -10.38
CA TYR A 117 -2.46 9.83 -10.96
C TYR A 117 -3.23 10.97 -11.65
N LEU A 118 -3.07 12.21 -11.21
CA LEU A 118 -3.84 13.37 -11.69
C LEU A 118 -3.10 14.24 -12.71
N ARG A 119 -1.90 13.83 -13.13
CA ARG A 119 -1.19 14.41 -14.27
C ARG A 119 -1.30 13.48 -15.46
#